data_AF-A0A497JFH8-F1
#
_entry.id   AF-A0A497JFH8-F1
#
_cell.length_a   1.000
_cell.length_b   1.000
_cell.length_c   1.000
_cell.angle_alpha   90.00
_cell.angle_beta   90.00
_cell.angle_gamma   90.00
#
_symmetry.space_group_name_H-M   'P 1'
#
loop_
_entity.id
_entity.type
_entity.pdbx_description
1 polymer ?
#
loop_
_entity_poly.entity_id
_entity_poly.type
_entity_poly.pdbx_seq_one_letter_code
_entity_poly.pdbx_strand_id
1 'polypeptide(L)'
;MSLADYCKEIIELIESGKIKNKRQLNAAKCKLAKKYSLQKMPTNPTIMRFAKEKSTMLRRLLTKKPVRSLSGINVIAIMAKPYACPGKCIYCPSSQIGVATPKSYTGKEPATMRALQAGFDPKKQVLDRIRQLIETGHNANKIELIIMGGTFLATPLEYQKRFVKEAIDAIIGKRSKTLAEAKLNAETAERRIIGITFETRPDYCRKEHVNRMLGFAATRCELGVQILNDCVYKKVQRGHSVKDVVSATRLLKDAGFKVCYHCMPGMPYASTKDDLKSFEMMFYDERFKPDNIKIYPCLVLKGTKLYEEYIKGNYEPLDTKKAVKLIAKVKEMLPYWVRVMRVQRDIPTQLIDAGVKKSNLRQLVQEYLHKKGKHCNCIRCREAALKKSKEGIDYELSEAKLFVEKYRASKGIELFLSLEDKKREFLFAYCRLRIPKNSFRREIASKNAIIRELRVLGEPLLLGQRKSEALQHQGLGAKLVNEAEYLAKDVFDRKGMVIIAGLGVKEYYRKKFGYKNRGPYVYKKL
;
A
#
# COMPACT_ATOMS: atom_id res chain seq x y z
N MET A 1 -24.42 -37.08 -10.72
CA MET A 1 -24.79 -36.06 -9.70
C MET A 1 -24.06 -34.76 -9.99
N SER A 2 -24.68 -33.61 -9.70
CA SER A 2 -24.23 -32.33 -10.25
C SER A 2 -23.21 -31.60 -9.35
N LEU A 3 -22.34 -30.81 -9.97
CA LEU A 3 -21.47 -29.84 -9.28
C LEU A 3 -22.25 -28.87 -8.38
N ALA A 4 -23.49 -28.55 -8.77
CA ALA A 4 -24.36 -27.66 -8.01
C ALA A 4 -24.74 -28.26 -6.65
N ASP A 5 -25.06 -29.56 -6.61
CA ASP A 5 -25.45 -30.26 -5.38
C ASP A 5 -24.28 -30.34 -4.39
N TYR A 6 -23.08 -30.65 -4.89
CA TYR A 6 -21.85 -30.58 -4.08
C TYR A 6 -21.66 -29.19 -3.45
N CYS A 7 -21.87 -28.11 -4.22
CA CYS A 7 -21.64 -26.76 -3.73
C CYS A 7 -22.69 -26.35 -2.70
N LYS A 8 -23.96 -26.69 -2.92
CA LYS A 8 -25.07 -26.46 -1.98
C LYS A 8 -24.85 -27.20 -0.65
N GLU A 9 -24.46 -28.47 -0.69
CA GLU A 9 -24.22 -29.25 0.54
C GLU A 9 -23.04 -28.67 1.35
N ILE A 10 -21.95 -28.21 0.69
CA ILE A 10 -20.87 -27.51 1.41
C ILE A 10 -21.37 -26.21 2.07
N ILE A 11 -22.23 -25.45 1.37
CA ILE A 11 -22.80 -24.20 1.89
C ILE A 11 -23.66 -24.50 3.12
N GLU A 12 -24.56 -25.47 3.05
CA GLU A 12 -25.42 -25.89 4.16
C GLU A 12 -24.61 -26.39 5.36
N LEU A 13 -23.54 -27.15 5.15
CA LEU A 13 -22.64 -27.60 6.21
C LEU A 13 -21.90 -26.44 6.90
N ILE A 14 -21.59 -25.37 6.15
CA ILE A 14 -21.03 -24.15 6.74
C ILE A 14 -22.12 -23.41 7.53
N GLU A 15 -23.29 -23.18 6.95
CA GLU A 15 -24.34 -22.36 7.56
C GLU A 15 -24.97 -23.01 8.80
N SER A 16 -25.09 -24.34 8.81
CA SER A 16 -25.49 -25.13 9.98
C SER A 16 -24.42 -25.19 11.09
N GLY A 17 -23.24 -24.60 10.89
CA GLY A 17 -22.16 -24.59 11.88
C GLY A 17 -21.42 -25.93 12.04
N LYS A 18 -21.71 -26.94 11.19
CA LYS A 18 -20.97 -28.22 11.15
C LYS A 18 -19.52 -28.03 10.67
N ILE A 19 -19.27 -27.02 9.84
CA ILE A 19 -17.92 -26.58 9.44
C ILE A 19 -17.59 -25.24 10.10
N LYS A 20 -16.69 -25.26 11.08
CA LYS A 20 -16.29 -24.08 11.87
C LYS A 20 -14.95 -23.49 11.44
N ASN A 21 -14.06 -24.29 10.87
CA ASN A 21 -12.69 -23.90 10.51
C ASN A 21 -12.24 -24.43 9.13
N LYS A 22 -11.09 -23.94 8.65
CA LYS A 22 -10.56 -24.30 7.32
C LYS A 22 -10.15 -25.76 7.19
N ARG A 23 -9.74 -26.40 8.28
CA ARG A 23 -9.38 -27.83 8.29
C ARG A 23 -10.62 -28.69 8.03
N GLN A 24 -11.70 -28.41 8.74
CA GLN A 24 -13.00 -29.04 8.54
C GLN A 24 -13.54 -28.78 7.13
N LEU A 25 -13.41 -27.54 6.62
CA LEU A 25 -13.81 -27.21 5.26
C LEU A 25 -13.06 -28.07 4.23
N ASN A 26 -11.74 -28.17 4.34
CA ASN A 26 -10.96 -28.98 3.41
C ASN A 26 -11.33 -30.47 3.49
N ALA A 27 -11.54 -31.00 4.71
CA ALA A 27 -11.98 -32.38 4.90
C ALA A 27 -13.36 -32.65 4.27
N ALA A 28 -14.33 -31.75 4.50
CA ALA A 28 -15.67 -31.85 3.92
C ALA A 28 -15.63 -31.79 2.39
N LYS A 29 -14.81 -30.89 1.82
CA LYS A 29 -14.62 -30.80 0.37
C LYS A 29 -14.07 -32.10 -0.23
N CYS A 30 -13.09 -32.73 0.42
CA CYS A 30 -12.57 -34.03 -0.02
C CYS A 30 -13.62 -35.13 0.07
N LYS A 31 -14.36 -35.20 1.20
CA LYS A 31 -15.41 -36.21 1.42
C LYS A 31 -16.52 -36.09 0.38
N LEU A 32 -17.04 -34.88 0.18
CA LEU A 32 -18.13 -34.65 -0.78
C LEU A 32 -17.64 -34.79 -2.23
N ALA A 33 -16.39 -34.46 -2.55
CA ALA A 33 -15.88 -34.65 -3.91
C ALA A 33 -15.88 -36.14 -4.31
N LYS A 34 -15.58 -37.02 -3.35
CA LYS A 34 -15.73 -38.48 -3.52
C LYS A 34 -17.19 -38.90 -3.62
N LYS A 35 -18.06 -38.44 -2.70
CA LYS A 35 -19.51 -38.71 -2.73
C LYS A 35 -20.11 -38.38 -4.09
N TYR A 36 -19.76 -37.23 -4.65
CA TYR A 36 -20.29 -36.71 -5.92
C TYR A 36 -19.51 -37.16 -7.17
N SER A 37 -18.50 -38.02 -7.03
CA SER A 37 -17.62 -38.49 -8.13
C SER A 37 -17.05 -37.36 -9.00
N LEU A 38 -16.67 -36.24 -8.38
CA LEU A 38 -16.12 -35.09 -9.11
C LEU A 38 -14.67 -35.35 -9.51
N GLN A 39 -14.36 -35.26 -10.81
CA GLN A 39 -12.98 -35.39 -11.31
C GLN A 39 -12.02 -34.34 -10.73
N LYS A 40 -12.54 -33.16 -10.35
CA LYS A 40 -11.74 -32.08 -9.78
C LYS A 40 -12.48 -31.43 -8.63
N MET A 41 -11.79 -31.27 -7.50
CA MET A 41 -12.34 -30.59 -6.33
C MET A 41 -12.65 -29.11 -6.66
N PRO A 42 -13.91 -28.67 -6.46
CA PRO A 42 -14.27 -27.28 -6.72
C PRO A 42 -13.50 -26.29 -5.84
N THR A 43 -13.22 -25.12 -6.40
CA THR A 43 -12.50 -24.07 -5.69
C THR A 43 -13.43 -23.33 -4.73
N ASN A 44 -12.90 -22.69 -3.68
CA ASN A 44 -13.73 -21.89 -2.77
C ASN A 44 -14.51 -20.76 -3.51
N PRO A 45 -13.93 -20.05 -4.50
CA PRO A 45 -14.68 -19.19 -5.42
C PRO A 45 -15.87 -19.85 -6.10
N THR A 46 -15.68 -21.08 -6.60
CA THR A 46 -16.73 -21.85 -7.26
C THR A 46 -17.88 -22.12 -6.30
N ILE A 47 -17.57 -22.61 -5.09
CA ILE A 47 -18.57 -22.88 -4.04
C ILE A 47 -19.31 -21.59 -3.67
N MET A 48 -18.59 -20.49 -3.46
CA MET A 48 -19.16 -19.17 -3.10
C MET A 48 -20.15 -18.61 -4.14
N ARG A 49 -20.07 -19.02 -5.42
CA ARG A 49 -21.02 -18.58 -6.46
C ARG A 49 -22.40 -19.22 -6.33
N PHE A 50 -22.52 -20.36 -5.66
CA PHE A 50 -23.79 -21.06 -5.45
C PHE A 50 -24.54 -20.60 -4.20
N ALA A 51 -23.95 -19.72 -3.38
CA ALA A 51 -24.59 -19.17 -2.20
C ALA A 51 -25.55 -18.05 -2.59
N LYS A 52 -26.85 -18.21 -2.26
CA LYS A 52 -27.88 -17.17 -2.45
C LYS A 52 -27.54 -15.93 -1.61
N GLU A 53 -27.20 -16.14 -0.34
CA GLU A 53 -26.68 -15.12 0.55
C GLU A 53 -25.28 -15.48 1.05
N LYS A 54 -24.43 -14.47 1.24
CA LYS A 54 -23.04 -14.68 1.67
C LYS A 54 -22.91 -14.35 3.14
N SER A 55 -23.37 -15.27 3.99
CA SER A 55 -23.28 -15.15 5.44
C SER A 55 -21.83 -14.93 5.91
N THR A 56 -21.68 -14.33 7.09
CA THR A 56 -20.37 -13.98 7.66
C THR A 56 -19.46 -15.21 7.80
N MET A 57 -20.02 -16.35 8.21
CA MET A 57 -19.28 -17.60 8.34
C MET A 57 -18.78 -18.11 6.97
N LEU A 58 -19.62 -18.01 5.94
CA LEU A 58 -19.29 -18.40 4.57
C LEU A 58 -18.13 -17.55 4.02
N ARG A 59 -18.20 -16.23 4.18
CA ARG A 59 -17.12 -15.32 3.80
C ARG A 59 -15.83 -15.64 4.55
N ARG A 60 -15.91 -15.88 5.86
CA ARG A 60 -14.74 -16.21 6.70
C ARG A 60 -14.00 -17.46 6.22
N LEU A 61 -14.75 -18.51 5.86
CA LEU A 61 -14.16 -19.81 5.51
C LEU A 61 -13.75 -19.92 4.05
N LEU A 62 -14.53 -19.35 3.13
CA LEU A 62 -14.31 -19.50 1.69
C LEU A 62 -13.43 -18.39 1.08
N THR A 63 -13.28 -17.22 1.72
CA THR A 63 -12.41 -16.14 1.22
C THR A 63 -10.94 -16.56 1.19
N LYS A 64 -10.28 -16.41 0.04
CA LYS A 64 -8.85 -16.70 -0.10
C LYS A 64 -8.02 -15.54 0.44
N LYS A 65 -7.01 -15.84 1.28
CA LYS A 65 -6.07 -14.84 1.84
C LYS A 65 -6.78 -13.60 2.45
N PRO A 66 -7.67 -13.78 3.45
CA PRO A 66 -8.51 -12.71 4.01
C PRO A 66 -7.70 -11.53 4.56
N VAL A 67 -6.48 -11.77 5.04
CA VAL A 67 -5.51 -10.76 5.48
C VAL A 67 -5.27 -9.63 4.46
N ARG A 68 -5.49 -9.89 3.17
CA ARG A 68 -5.35 -8.89 2.10
C ARG A 68 -6.45 -7.83 2.08
N SER A 69 -7.63 -8.13 2.61
CA SER A 69 -8.78 -7.22 2.64
C SER A 69 -9.25 -6.88 4.06
N LEU A 70 -8.51 -7.29 5.10
CA LEU A 70 -8.87 -7.01 6.51
C LEU A 70 -9.07 -5.52 6.78
N SER A 71 -8.32 -4.66 6.08
CA SER A 71 -8.47 -3.20 6.22
C SER A 71 -9.70 -2.62 5.50
N GLY A 72 -10.52 -3.45 4.86
CA GLY A 72 -11.67 -3.04 4.05
C GLY A 72 -11.33 -2.38 2.73
N ILE A 73 -10.04 -2.27 2.40
CA ILE A 73 -9.52 -1.58 1.23
C ILE A 73 -8.76 -2.57 0.36
N ASN A 74 -9.10 -2.58 -0.92
CA ASN A 74 -8.53 -3.49 -1.90
C ASN A 74 -7.57 -2.74 -2.80
N VAL A 75 -6.38 -3.30 -2.93
CA VAL A 75 -5.34 -2.75 -3.80
C VAL A 75 -5.50 -3.31 -5.21
N ILE A 76 -5.71 -2.41 -6.17
CA ILE A 76 -5.69 -2.70 -7.59
C ILE A 76 -4.43 -2.06 -8.15
N ALA A 77 -3.48 -2.90 -8.57
CA ALA A 77 -2.22 -2.44 -9.14
C ALA A 77 -2.22 -2.71 -10.65
N ILE A 78 -2.04 -1.65 -11.43
CA ILE A 78 -2.01 -1.66 -12.90
C ILE A 78 -0.66 -1.15 -13.39
N MET A 79 -0.27 -1.57 -14.60
CA MET A 79 0.98 -1.17 -15.23
C MET A 79 0.70 -0.43 -16.52
N ALA A 80 1.42 0.67 -16.71
CA ALA A 80 1.49 1.35 -17.97
C ALA A 80 2.39 0.60 -18.95
N LYS A 81 2.28 0.96 -20.24
CA LYS A 81 3.14 0.40 -21.29
C LYS A 81 4.61 0.65 -20.95
N PRO A 82 5.51 -0.28 -21.30
CA PRO A 82 6.93 -0.07 -21.19
C PRO A 82 7.33 1.24 -21.88
N TYR A 83 8.14 2.04 -21.20
CA TYR A 83 8.69 3.28 -21.74
C TYR A 83 10.16 3.37 -21.34
N ALA A 84 10.98 3.95 -22.21
CA ALA A 84 12.41 4.07 -21.98
C ALA A 84 12.66 4.77 -20.65
N CYS A 85 13.42 4.12 -19.77
CA CYS A 85 13.89 4.73 -18.54
C CYS A 85 15.30 5.29 -18.78
N PRO A 86 15.59 6.53 -18.39
CA PRO A 86 16.93 7.08 -18.59
C PRO A 86 17.99 6.49 -17.66
N GLY A 87 17.61 5.69 -16.65
CA GLY A 87 18.57 5.09 -15.70
C GLY A 87 19.22 3.85 -16.29
N LYS A 88 20.47 3.53 -15.93
CA LYS A 88 21.21 2.35 -16.41
C LYS A 88 21.53 1.36 -15.28
N CYS A 89 20.66 1.32 -14.27
CA CYS A 89 20.92 0.63 -13.00
C CYS A 89 21.29 -0.84 -13.19
N ILE A 90 22.44 -1.24 -12.65
CA ILE A 90 23.03 -2.57 -12.90
C ILE A 90 22.20 -3.75 -12.38
N TYR A 91 21.37 -3.50 -11.36
CA TYR A 91 20.53 -4.50 -10.69
C TYR A 91 19.09 -4.56 -11.24
N CYS A 92 18.70 -3.63 -12.12
CA CYS A 92 17.36 -3.63 -12.69
C CYS A 92 17.31 -4.72 -13.77
N PRO A 93 16.37 -5.69 -13.71
CA PRO A 93 16.05 -6.47 -14.89
C PRO A 93 15.53 -5.49 -15.94
N SER A 94 16.29 -5.31 -17.01
CA SER A 94 15.73 -4.95 -18.31
C SER A 94 14.76 -6.06 -18.72
N SER A 95 13.76 -5.73 -19.53
CA SER A 95 12.91 -6.71 -20.21
C SER A 95 13.74 -7.93 -20.57
N GLN A 96 13.42 -9.09 -19.96
CA GLN A 96 14.06 -10.34 -20.36
C GLN A 96 13.82 -10.51 -21.87
N ILE A 97 14.83 -11.04 -22.57
CA ILE A 97 14.84 -11.22 -24.03
C ILE A 97 13.46 -11.77 -24.47
N GLY A 98 12.73 -10.99 -25.28
CA GLY A 98 11.46 -11.39 -25.90
C GLY A 98 10.17 -10.74 -25.38
N VAL A 99 10.13 -10.04 -24.23
CA VAL A 99 8.89 -9.40 -23.74
C VAL A 99 9.15 -8.00 -23.16
N ALA A 100 8.56 -6.98 -23.78
CA ALA A 100 8.63 -5.60 -23.29
C ALA A 100 7.85 -5.45 -21.97
N THR A 101 8.54 -5.13 -20.88
CA THR A 101 7.97 -4.90 -19.54
C THR A 101 8.41 -3.54 -18.99
N PRO A 102 7.63 -2.92 -18.07
CA PRO A 102 8.11 -1.76 -17.35
C PRO A 102 9.43 -2.05 -16.64
N LYS A 103 10.32 -1.06 -16.59
CA LYS A 103 11.66 -1.27 -16.04
C LYS A 103 11.62 -1.75 -14.60
N SER A 104 12.58 -2.61 -14.26
CA SER A 104 12.71 -3.29 -12.98
C SER A 104 11.83 -4.53 -12.84
N TYR A 105 10.92 -4.85 -13.77
CA TYR A 105 10.08 -6.04 -13.70
C TYR A 105 10.51 -7.11 -14.70
N THR A 106 10.44 -8.36 -14.28
CA THR A 106 10.85 -9.54 -15.08
C THR A 106 9.81 -9.95 -16.11
N GLY A 107 8.53 -9.59 -15.91
CA GLY A 107 7.43 -10.06 -16.76
C GLY A 107 6.66 -11.24 -16.16
N LYS A 108 7.23 -11.90 -15.15
CA LYS A 108 6.64 -13.07 -14.50
C LYS A 108 6.00 -12.75 -13.16
N GLU A 109 6.08 -11.50 -12.68
CA GLU A 109 5.33 -11.09 -11.51
C GLU A 109 3.81 -11.14 -11.81
N PRO A 110 2.94 -11.53 -10.86
CA PRO A 110 1.51 -11.68 -11.12
C PRO A 110 0.85 -10.42 -11.69
N ALA A 111 1.29 -9.23 -11.27
CA ALA A 111 0.76 -7.99 -11.81
C ALA A 111 1.25 -7.69 -13.23
N THR A 112 2.53 -7.98 -13.52
CA THR A 112 3.09 -7.83 -14.86
C THR A 112 2.46 -8.80 -15.85
N MET A 113 2.25 -10.06 -15.47
CA MET A 113 1.58 -11.05 -16.32
C MET A 113 0.15 -10.63 -16.69
N ARG A 114 -0.62 -10.09 -15.73
CA ARG A 114 -1.95 -9.53 -16.02
C ARG A 114 -1.89 -8.32 -16.94
N ALA A 115 -0.89 -7.46 -16.77
CA ALA A 115 -0.71 -6.31 -17.64
C ALA A 115 -0.39 -6.73 -19.07
N LEU A 116 0.47 -7.74 -19.26
CA LEU A 116 0.79 -8.32 -20.57
C LEU A 116 -0.44 -8.94 -21.23
N GLN A 117 -1.22 -9.75 -20.51
CA GLN A 117 -2.48 -10.33 -21.00
C GLN A 117 -3.49 -9.27 -21.44
N ALA A 118 -3.52 -8.13 -20.73
CA ALA A 118 -4.38 -7.01 -21.06
C ALA A 118 -3.80 -6.08 -22.14
N GLY A 119 -2.60 -6.34 -22.68
CA GLY A 119 -1.92 -5.44 -23.62
C GLY A 119 -1.61 -4.05 -23.02
N PHE A 120 -1.38 -3.99 -21.71
CA PHE A 120 -1.25 -2.76 -20.91
C PHE A 120 -2.46 -1.80 -20.99
N ASP A 121 -3.63 -2.29 -21.41
CA ASP A 121 -4.88 -1.53 -21.38
C ASP A 121 -5.32 -1.31 -19.92
N PRO A 122 -5.51 -0.05 -19.47
CA PRO A 122 -5.86 0.25 -18.09
C PRO A 122 -7.24 -0.29 -17.71
N LYS A 123 -8.22 -0.25 -18.64
CA LYS A 123 -9.61 -0.66 -18.37
C LYS A 123 -9.68 -2.17 -18.16
N LYS A 124 -9.09 -2.98 -19.06
CA LYS A 124 -9.00 -4.43 -18.96
C LYS A 124 -8.31 -4.85 -17.66
N GLN A 125 -7.14 -4.26 -17.36
CA GLN A 125 -6.41 -4.55 -16.12
C GLN A 125 -7.25 -4.31 -14.85
N VAL A 126 -7.99 -3.19 -14.79
CA VAL A 126 -8.87 -2.87 -13.67
C VAL A 126 -10.04 -3.85 -13.59
N LEU A 127 -10.77 -4.07 -14.69
CA LEU A 127 -11.97 -4.91 -14.71
C LEU A 127 -11.64 -6.36 -14.36
N ASP A 128 -10.57 -6.91 -14.91
CA ASP A 128 -10.13 -8.27 -14.60
C ASP A 128 -9.73 -8.40 -13.13
N ARG A 129 -9.09 -7.36 -12.57
CA ARG A 129 -8.72 -7.35 -11.16
C ARG A 129 -9.94 -7.26 -10.25
N ILE A 130 -10.95 -6.45 -10.60
CA ILE A 130 -12.22 -6.37 -9.88
C ILE A 130 -12.93 -7.73 -9.92
N ARG A 131 -13.05 -8.35 -11.11
CA ARG A 131 -13.65 -9.68 -11.27
C ARG A 131 -12.94 -10.71 -10.39
N GLN A 132 -11.61 -10.74 -10.43
CA GLN A 132 -10.81 -11.64 -9.60
C GLN A 132 -11.04 -11.43 -8.09
N LEU A 133 -11.14 -10.18 -7.63
CA LEU A 133 -11.41 -9.87 -6.21
C LEU A 133 -12.78 -10.41 -5.78
N ILE A 134 -13.82 -10.17 -6.59
CA ILE A 134 -15.19 -10.62 -6.33
C ILE A 134 -15.24 -12.16 -6.31
N GLU A 135 -14.64 -12.81 -7.29
CA GLU A 135 -14.57 -14.28 -7.37
C GLU A 135 -13.85 -14.89 -6.17
N THR A 136 -12.82 -14.22 -5.65
CA THR A 136 -12.07 -14.71 -4.48
C THR A 136 -12.71 -14.39 -3.13
N GLY A 137 -13.91 -13.80 -3.13
CA GLY A 137 -14.70 -13.49 -1.94
C GLY A 137 -14.40 -12.13 -1.31
N HIS A 138 -13.57 -11.31 -1.96
CA HIS A 138 -13.28 -9.95 -1.48
C HIS A 138 -14.32 -8.96 -2.00
N ASN A 139 -14.68 -7.99 -1.17
CA ASN A 139 -15.48 -6.84 -1.60
C ASN A 139 -14.61 -5.90 -2.45
N ALA A 140 -15.12 -5.31 -3.54
CA ALA A 140 -14.42 -4.33 -4.38
C ALA A 140 -14.94 -2.88 -4.23
N ASN A 141 -15.55 -2.54 -3.09
CA ASN A 141 -16.19 -1.23 -2.88
C ASN A 141 -15.23 -0.09 -2.51
N LYS A 142 -14.12 -0.38 -1.83
CA LYS A 142 -13.09 0.63 -1.50
C LYS A 142 -11.78 0.21 -2.16
N ILE A 143 -11.32 1.01 -3.11
CA ILE A 143 -10.18 0.70 -3.96
C ILE A 143 -9.06 1.71 -3.74
N GLU A 144 -7.86 1.20 -3.50
CA GLU A 144 -6.61 1.95 -3.68
C GLU A 144 -5.99 1.52 -5.01
N LEU A 145 -5.90 2.46 -5.95
CA LEU A 145 -5.28 2.24 -7.25
C LEU A 145 -3.77 2.48 -7.14
N ILE A 146 -2.95 1.59 -7.68
CA ILE A 146 -1.50 1.75 -7.77
C ILE A 146 -1.08 1.68 -9.24
N ILE A 147 -0.44 2.74 -9.72
CA ILE A 147 0.17 2.80 -11.04
C ILE A 147 1.65 2.46 -10.89
N MET A 148 2.01 1.26 -11.32
CA MET A 148 3.35 0.67 -11.19
C MET A 148 4.22 0.95 -12.42
N GLY A 149 5.54 0.86 -12.24
CA GLY A 149 6.51 0.91 -13.35
C GLY A 149 7.61 1.95 -13.20
N GLY A 150 7.54 2.83 -12.19
CA GLY A 150 8.59 3.82 -11.85
C GLY A 150 8.88 4.90 -12.90
N THR A 151 8.41 4.75 -14.14
CA THR A 151 8.66 5.64 -15.29
C THR A 151 7.38 6.21 -15.88
N PHE A 152 6.21 5.97 -15.27
CA PHE A 152 4.93 6.45 -15.79
C PHE A 152 4.94 7.96 -16.05
N LEU A 153 5.52 8.74 -15.13
CA LEU A 153 5.58 10.20 -15.24
C LEU A 153 6.50 10.71 -16.36
N ALA A 154 7.38 9.84 -16.89
CA ALA A 154 8.24 10.12 -18.04
C ALA A 154 7.55 9.88 -19.40
N THR A 155 6.38 9.22 -19.42
CA THR A 155 5.62 8.99 -20.66
C THR A 155 4.96 10.28 -21.17
N PRO A 156 4.48 10.35 -22.43
CA PRO A 156 3.76 11.53 -22.93
C PRO A 156 2.53 11.88 -22.08
N LEU A 157 2.29 13.17 -21.83
CA LEU A 157 1.24 13.64 -20.93
C LEU A 157 -0.16 13.17 -21.34
N GLU A 158 -0.46 13.15 -22.63
CA GLU A 158 -1.76 12.68 -23.14
C GLU A 158 -1.98 11.18 -22.87
N TYR A 159 -0.93 10.37 -22.99
CA TYR A 159 -1.00 8.97 -22.58
C TYR A 159 -1.28 8.86 -21.07
N GLN A 160 -0.62 9.67 -20.24
CA GLN A 160 -0.86 9.66 -18.79
C GLN A 160 -2.31 10.01 -18.45
N LYS A 161 -2.86 11.08 -19.04
CA LYS A 161 -4.24 11.54 -18.85
C LYS A 161 -5.24 10.46 -19.26
N ARG A 162 -5.08 9.88 -20.45
CA ARG A 162 -5.94 8.80 -20.96
C ARG A 162 -5.89 7.57 -20.05
N PHE A 163 -4.69 7.16 -19.67
CA PHE A 163 -4.49 5.97 -18.84
C PHE A 163 -5.17 6.08 -17.47
N VAL A 164 -5.00 7.22 -16.79
CA VAL A 164 -5.64 7.46 -15.48
C VAL A 164 -7.16 7.57 -15.63
N LYS A 165 -7.64 8.30 -16.65
CA LYS A 165 -9.08 8.46 -16.91
C LYS A 165 -9.74 7.10 -17.11
N GLU A 166 -9.20 6.26 -17.99
CA GLU A 166 -9.77 4.95 -18.29
C GLU A 166 -9.73 4.00 -17.08
N ALA A 167 -8.68 4.08 -16.26
CA ALA A 167 -8.62 3.34 -15.00
C ALA A 167 -9.73 3.80 -14.02
N ILE A 168 -9.97 5.11 -13.91
CA ILE A 168 -11.06 5.66 -13.09
C ILE A 168 -12.42 5.19 -13.63
N ASP A 169 -12.68 5.38 -14.92
CA ASP A 169 -13.93 4.97 -15.59
C ASP A 169 -14.22 3.47 -15.37
N ALA A 170 -13.19 2.63 -15.46
CA ALA A 170 -13.29 1.19 -15.22
C ALA A 170 -13.62 0.84 -13.76
N ILE A 171 -13.08 1.57 -12.79
CA ILE A 171 -13.41 1.35 -11.37
C ILE A 171 -14.87 1.73 -11.11
N ILE A 172 -15.30 2.90 -11.60
CA ILE A 172 -16.64 3.42 -11.29
C ILE A 172 -17.73 2.81 -12.17
N GLY A 173 -17.37 2.13 -13.26
CA GLY A 173 -18.31 1.52 -14.19
C GLY A 173 -19.05 2.51 -15.10
N LYS A 174 -18.50 3.73 -15.26
CA LYS A 174 -19.10 4.82 -16.05
C LYS A 174 -18.05 5.40 -16.99
N ARG A 175 -18.38 5.52 -18.28
CA ARG A 175 -17.51 6.17 -19.28
C ARG A 175 -17.64 7.68 -19.15
N SER A 176 -16.51 8.38 -19.18
CA SER A 176 -16.45 9.84 -19.17
C SER A 176 -15.81 10.36 -20.46
N LYS A 177 -16.07 11.61 -20.85
CA LYS A 177 -15.41 12.27 -22.00
C LYS A 177 -14.01 12.75 -21.62
N THR A 178 -13.86 13.35 -20.44
CA THR A 178 -12.58 13.92 -19.97
C THR A 178 -12.13 13.29 -18.64
N LEU A 179 -10.85 13.49 -18.28
CA LEU A 179 -10.35 13.13 -16.95
C LEU A 179 -11.04 13.92 -15.84
N ALA A 180 -11.38 15.19 -16.08
CA ALA A 180 -12.08 16.02 -15.10
C ALA A 180 -13.46 15.46 -14.78
N GLU A 181 -14.20 15.06 -15.81
CA GLU A 181 -15.51 14.41 -15.68
C GLU A 181 -15.39 13.05 -14.96
N ALA A 182 -14.39 12.23 -15.32
CA ALA A 182 -14.14 10.95 -14.64
C ALA A 182 -13.90 11.12 -13.14
N LYS A 183 -13.11 12.15 -12.76
CA LYS A 183 -12.86 12.47 -11.36
C LYS A 183 -14.12 12.91 -10.63
N LEU A 184 -14.95 13.74 -11.26
CA LEU A 184 -16.21 14.21 -10.67
C LEU A 184 -17.19 13.05 -10.44
N ASN A 185 -17.38 12.21 -11.47
CA ASN A 185 -18.20 10.99 -11.38
C ASN A 185 -17.71 10.06 -10.26
N ALA A 186 -16.40 9.96 -10.05
CA ALA A 186 -15.81 9.12 -9.01
C ALA A 186 -16.02 9.63 -7.57
N GLU A 187 -16.39 10.90 -7.36
CA GLU A 187 -16.66 11.41 -6.01
C GLU A 187 -17.91 10.78 -5.39
N THR A 188 -18.91 10.43 -6.21
CA THR A 188 -20.22 9.90 -5.77
C THR A 188 -20.45 8.43 -6.12
N ALA A 189 -19.59 7.82 -6.95
CA ALA A 189 -19.70 6.43 -7.39
C ALA A 189 -19.77 5.40 -6.25
N GLU A 190 -20.44 4.27 -6.51
CA GLU A 190 -20.57 3.15 -5.55
C GLU A 190 -19.19 2.59 -5.14
N ARG A 191 -18.34 2.28 -6.13
CA ARG A 191 -16.95 1.89 -5.88
C ARG A 191 -16.11 3.14 -5.61
N ARG A 192 -15.71 3.31 -4.35
CA ARG A 192 -14.95 4.45 -3.84
C ARG A 192 -13.47 4.29 -4.15
N ILE A 193 -12.93 5.21 -4.95
CA ILE A 193 -11.48 5.36 -5.12
C ILE A 193 -10.93 6.15 -3.94
N ILE A 194 -10.40 5.43 -2.95
CA ILE A 194 -9.95 6.03 -1.68
C ILE A 194 -8.51 6.58 -1.75
N GLY A 195 -7.77 6.25 -2.81
CA GLY A 195 -6.44 6.77 -3.06
C GLY A 195 -5.86 6.25 -4.36
N ILE A 196 -5.00 7.07 -4.96
CA ILE A 196 -4.21 6.70 -6.13
C ILE A 196 -2.73 6.87 -5.77
N THR A 197 -1.95 5.82 -6.01
CA THR A 197 -0.52 5.75 -5.73
C THR A 197 0.27 5.74 -7.03
N PHE A 198 1.29 6.58 -7.12
CA PHE A 198 2.25 6.55 -8.21
C PHE A 198 3.62 6.09 -7.71
N GLU A 199 4.23 5.16 -8.43
CA GLU A 199 5.65 4.84 -8.28
C GLU A 199 6.49 5.71 -9.21
N THR A 200 7.53 6.36 -8.69
CA THR A 200 8.42 7.20 -9.49
C THR A 200 9.87 7.16 -8.98
N ARG A 201 10.78 7.68 -9.79
CA ARG A 201 12.14 7.98 -9.36
C ARG A 201 12.21 9.37 -8.72
N PRO A 202 13.11 9.61 -7.75
CA PRO A 202 13.28 10.92 -7.12
C PRO A 202 13.51 12.08 -8.11
N ASP A 203 14.30 11.87 -9.16
CA ASP A 203 14.60 12.86 -10.20
C ASP A 203 13.38 13.19 -11.11
N TYR A 204 12.39 12.29 -11.16
CA TYR A 204 11.08 12.48 -11.81
C TYR A 204 9.98 12.86 -10.80
N CYS A 205 10.35 13.61 -9.76
CA CYS A 205 9.44 14.11 -8.73
C CYS A 205 9.63 15.61 -8.48
N ARG A 206 9.83 16.38 -9.56
CA ARG A 206 9.90 17.85 -9.55
C ARG A 206 8.51 18.48 -9.40
N LYS A 207 8.45 19.80 -9.19
CA LYS A 207 7.19 20.56 -9.01
C LYS A 207 6.12 20.22 -10.07
N GLU A 208 6.51 20.17 -11.34
CA GLU A 208 5.64 19.81 -12.46
C GLU A 208 5.05 18.39 -12.34
N HIS A 209 5.86 17.42 -11.90
CA HIS A 209 5.46 16.03 -11.71
C HIS A 209 4.49 15.89 -10.54
N VAL A 210 4.75 16.61 -9.44
CA VAL A 210 3.82 16.66 -8.28
C VAL A 210 2.49 17.29 -8.69
N ASN A 211 2.50 18.36 -9.48
CA ASN A 211 1.28 18.98 -10.02
C ASN A 211 0.49 18.03 -10.93
N ARG A 212 1.18 17.28 -11.81
CA ARG A 212 0.53 16.25 -12.65
C ARG A 212 -0.12 15.16 -11.80
N MET A 213 0.60 14.63 -10.80
CA MET A 213 0.06 13.63 -9.87
C MET A 213 -1.19 14.14 -9.12
N LEU A 214 -1.18 15.38 -8.63
CA LEU A 214 -2.38 16.00 -8.04
C LEU A 214 -3.52 16.14 -9.05
N GLY A 215 -3.22 16.50 -10.30
CA GLY A 215 -4.16 16.51 -11.42
C GLY A 215 -4.83 15.15 -11.64
N PHE A 216 -4.07 14.08 -11.48
CA PHE A 216 -4.51 12.67 -11.51
C PHE A 216 -5.16 12.17 -10.22
N ALA A 217 -5.41 13.05 -9.24
CA ALA A 217 -6.00 12.72 -7.94
C ALA A 217 -5.17 11.73 -7.09
N ALA A 218 -3.85 11.75 -7.27
CA ALA A 218 -2.91 11.00 -6.45
C ALA A 218 -2.94 11.45 -4.99
N THR A 219 -2.81 10.49 -4.06
CA THR A 219 -2.71 10.76 -2.61
C THR A 219 -1.45 10.17 -1.99
N ARG A 220 -0.75 9.28 -2.70
CA ARG A 220 0.53 8.70 -2.29
C ARG A 220 1.52 8.69 -3.45
N CYS A 221 2.78 8.94 -3.14
CA CYS A 221 3.89 8.74 -4.06
C CYS A 221 4.91 7.79 -3.42
N GLU A 222 5.38 6.83 -4.20
CA GLU A 222 6.45 5.92 -3.81
C GLU A 222 7.72 6.25 -4.57
N LEU A 223 8.78 6.59 -3.84
CA LEU A 223 10.07 6.95 -4.36
C LEU A 223 11.00 5.74 -4.37
N GLY A 224 11.58 5.46 -5.54
CA GLY A 224 12.64 4.47 -5.70
C GLY A 224 13.98 4.91 -5.09
N VAL A 225 14.06 5.02 -3.75
CA VAL A 225 15.25 5.50 -3.02
C VAL A 225 16.37 4.46 -3.00
N GLN A 226 16.06 3.21 -2.70
CA GLN A 226 16.99 2.10 -2.52
C GLN A 226 17.86 2.23 -1.27
N ILE A 227 18.86 3.13 -1.28
CA ILE A 227 19.81 3.36 -0.18
C ILE A 227 20.27 4.82 -0.20
N LEU A 228 20.39 5.48 0.95
CA LEU A 228 20.83 6.89 1.05
C LEU A 228 22.36 7.01 0.99
N ASN A 229 22.96 6.63 -0.15
CA ASN A 229 24.41 6.71 -0.36
C ASN A 229 24.75 7.05 -1.84
N ASP A 230 25.26 8.27 -2.07
CA ASP A 230 25.60 8.73 -3.43
C ASP A 230 26.78 7.95 -4.05
N CYS A 231 27.72 7.43 -3.26
CA CYS A 231 28.79 6.58 -3.78
C CYS A 231 28.24 5.27 -4.35
N VAL A 232 27.27 4.66 -3.65
CA VAL A 232 26.57 3.46 -4.14
C VAL A 232 25.78 3.80 -5.40
N TYR A 233 25.02 4.90 -5.41
CA TYR A 233 24.26 5.33 -6.58
C TYR A 233 25.13 5.49 -7.83
N LYS A 234 26.30 6.14 -7.72
CA LYS A 234 27.25 6.30 -8.84
C LYS A 234 27.73 4.94 -9.36
N LYS A 235 28.22 4.07 -8.48
CA LYS A 235 28.74 2.74 -8.85
C LYS A 235 27.68 1.85 -9.50
N VAL A 236 26.45 1.87 -9.00
CA VAL A 236 25.34 1.07 -9.56
C VAL A 236 24.64 1.75 -10.73
N GLN A 237 25.13 2.89 -11.21
CA GLN A 237 24.56 3.67 -12.31
C GLN A 237 23.08 4.06 -12.07
N ARG A 238 22.78 4.45 -10.84
CA ARG A 238 21.49 5.03 -10.46
C ARG A 238 21.44 6.48 -10.90
N GLY A 239 20.44 6.83 -11.70
CA GLY A 239 20.35 8.17 -12.33
C GLY A 239 19.78 9.28 -11.45
N HIS A 240 19.91 9.20 -10.13
CA HIS A 240 19.55 10.27 -9.20
C HIS A 240 20.48 10.27 -8.00
N SER A 241 20.47 11.36 -7.24
CA SER A 241 21.25 11.58 -6.03
C SER A 241 20.40 11.50 -4.76
N VAL A 242 21.04 11.54 -3.60
CA VAL A 242 20.38 11.74 -2.30
C VAL A 242 19.71 13.13 -2.24
N LYS A 243 20.30 14.14 -2.89
CA LYS A 243 19.70 15.49 -2.99
C LYS A 243 18.35 15.47 -3.71
N ASP A 244 18.20 14.64 -4.73
CA ASP A 244 16.91 14.45 -5.41
C ASP A 244 15.88 13.81 -4.47
N VAL A 245 16.28 12.84 -3.63
CA VAL A 245 15.41 12.23 -2.62
C VAL A 245 14.91 13.26 -1.62
N VAL A 246 15.82 14.11 -1.09
CA VAL A 246 15.48 15.19 -0.16
C VAL A 246 14.49 16.17 -0.81
N SER A 247 14.78 16.60 -2.04
CA SER A 247 13.96 17.56 -2.78
C SER A 247 12.56 17.01 -3.08
N ALA A 248 12.48 15.78 -3.60
CA ALA A 248 11.23 15.10 -3.89
C ALA A 248 10.38 14.91 -2.63
N THR A 249 10.99 14.46 -1.53
CA THR A 249 10.31 14.23 -0.26
C THR A 249 9.67 15.50 0.27
N ARG A 250 10.43 16.60 0.25
CA ARG A 250 9.92 17.91 0.65
C ARG A 250 8.75 18.36 -0.22
N LEU A 251 8.90 18.32 -1.54
CA LEU A 251 7.84 18.73 -2.46
C LEU A 251 6.55 17.92 -2.25
N LEU A 252 6.68 16.60 -2.05
CA LEU A 252 5.54 15.73 -1.78
C LEU A 252 4.87 16.06 -0.44
N LYS A 253 5.64 16.21 0.64
CA LYS A 253 5.11 16.55 1.97
C LYS A 253 4.42 17.91 1.96
N ASP A 254 5.04 18.93 1.37
CA ASP A 254 4.48 20.28 1.24
C ASP A 254 3.27 20.36 0.29
N ALA A 255 3.07 19.37 -0.57
CA ALA A 255 1.87 19.19 -1.40
C ALA A 255 0.82 18.26 -0.77
N GLY A 256 1.07 17.74 0.44
CA GLY A 256 0.15 16.92 1.21
C GLY A 256 0.26 15.40 0.99
N PHE A 257 1.10 14.92 0.08
CA PHE A 257 1.19 13.49 -0.24
C PHE A 257 1.68 12.66 0.93
N LYS A 258 1.24 11.40 0.99
CA LYS A 258 1.94 10.32 1.67
C LYS A 258 3.17 9.93 0.88
N VAL A 259 4.32 9.77 1.54
CA VAL A 259 5.61 9.45 0.94
C VAL A 259 6.04 8.06 1.37
N CYS A 260 6.22 7.17 0.40
CA CYS A 260 6.77 5.85 0.61
C CYS A 260 8.19 5.76 0.04
N TYR A 261 9.14 5.21 0.78
CA TYR A 261 10.44 4.83 0.22
C TYR A 261 10.47 3.36 -0.14
N HIS A 262 10.93 3.06 -1.34
CA HIS A 262 11.35 1.73 -1.72
C HIS A 262 12.82 1.58 -1.35
N CYS A 263 13.15 0.68 -0.43
CA CYS A 263 14.49 0.47 0.11
C CYS A 263 15.02 -0.90 -0.30
N MET A 264 16.29 -0.97 -0.69
CA MET A 264 16.93 -2.21 -1.12
C MET A 264 18.20 -2.46 -0.32
N PRO A 265 18.12 -3.15 0.84
CA PRO A 265 19.32 -3.53 1.57
C PRO A 265 20.15 -4.57 0.83
N GLY A 266 21.45 -4.61 1.09
CA GLY A 266 22.39 -5.54 0.48
C GLY A 266 22.68 -5.23 -0.98
N MET A 267 22.67 -3.95 -1.37
CA MET A 267 23.10 -3.55 -2.72
C MET A 267 24.61 -3.78 -2.93
N PRO A 268 25.08 -4.01 -4.16
CA PRO A 268 26.51 -4.05 -4.44
C PRO A 268 27.19 -2.76 -3.99
N TYR A 269 28.42 -2.88 -3.51
CA TYR A 269 29.21 -1.77 -2.94
C TYR A 269 28.66 -1.15 -1.64
N ALA A 270 27.64 -1.74 -1.02
CA ALA A 270 27.13 -1.36 0.29
C ALA A 270 27.35 -2.47 1.32
N SER A 271 27.84 -2.11 2.50
CA SER A 271 27.93 -3.03 3.63
C SER A 271 26.62 -3.06 4.44
N THR A 272 26.48 -4.05 5.33
CA THR A 272 25.38 -4.05 6.32
C THR A 272 25.39 -2.80 7.22
N LYS A 273 26.58 -2.22 7.48
CA LYS A 273 26.71 -0.96 8.23
C LYS A 273 26.14 0.21 7.42
N ASP A 274 26.39 0.26 6.11
CA ASP A 274 25.83 1.28 5.22
C ASP A 274 24.30 1.17 5.15
N ASP A 275 23.77 -0.06 5.08
CA ASP A 275 22.32 -0.30 5.11
C ASP A 275 21.69 0.25 6.40
N LEU A 276 22.25 -0.09 7.56
CA LEU A 276 21.75 0.37 8.86
C LEU A 276 21.84 1.89 8.99
N LYS A 277 22.96 2.49 8.61
CA LYS A 277 23.15 3.95 8.58
C LYS A 277 22.12 4.62 7.67
N SER A 278 21.87 4.04 6.50
CA SER A 278 20.86 4.54 5.59
C SER A 278 19.45 4.51 6.20
N PHE A 279 19.07 3.45 6.91
CA PHE A 279 17.76 3.39 7.58
C PHE A 279 17.65 4.37 8.75
N GLU A 280 18.70 4.50 9.55
CA GLU A 280 18.78 5.49 10.62
C GLU A 280 18.59 6.91 10.07
N MET A 281 19.31 7.27 8.99
CA MET A 281 19.10 8.53 8.29
C MET A 281 17.66 8.69 7.80
N MET A 282 17.06 7.66 7.19
CA MET A 282 15.66 7.75 6.72
C MET A 282 14.69 8.11 7.85
N PHE A 283 14.90 7.61 9.07
CA PHE A 283 13.93 7.75 10.16
C PHE A 283 14.20 8.97 11.06
N TYR A 284 15.45 9.37 11.24
CA TYR A 284 15.83 10.36 12.24
C TYR A 284 16.31 11.68 11.65
N ASP A 285 16.87 11.70 10.44
CA ASP A 285 17.23 12.94 9.76
C ASP A 285 15.98 13.63 9.18
N GLU A 286 15.78 14.89 9.55
CA GLU A 286 14.60 15.69 9.16
C GLU A 286 14.40 15.81 7.65
N ARG A 287 15.45 15.64 6.83
CA ARG A 287 15.36 15.76 5.37
C ARG A 287 14.54 14.63 4.72
N PHE A 288 14.34 13.51 5.42
CA PHE A 288 13.69 12.32 4.89
C PHE A 288 12.34 12.04 5.58
N LYS A 289 12.34 11.24 6.65
CA LYS A 289 11.17 10.84 7.43
C LYS A 289 9.96 10.38 6.58
N PRO A 290 10.09 9.28 5.82
CA PRO A 290 9.04 8.76 4.94
C PRO A 290 7.93 8.09 5.73
N ASP A 291 6.67 8.34 5.39
CA ASP A 291 5.53 7.79 6.13
C ASP A 291 5.42 6.26 6.00
N ASN A 292 5.89 5.75 4.86
CA ASN A 292 5.85 4.34 4.53
C ASN A 292 7.21 3.85 4.00
N ILE A 293 7.51 2.57 4.19
CA ILE A 293 8.65 1.91 3.54
C ILE A 293 8.27 0.55 2.94
N LYS A 294 8.94 0.19 1.85
CA LYS A 294 8.96 -1.14 1.23
C LYS A 294 10.40 -1.65 1.27
N ILE A 295 10.66 -2.76 1.96
CA ILE A 295 12.03 -3.29 2.14
C ILE A 295 12.21 -4.52 1.26
N TYR A 296 13.02 -4.43 0.21
CA TYR A 296 13.29 -5.52 -0.73
C TYR A 296 14.79 -5.78 -0.79
N PRO A 297 15.31 -6.82 -0.10
CA PRO A 297 16.71 -7.23 -0.25
C PRO A 297 17.09 -7.32 -1.73
N CYS A 298 18.29 -6.86 -2.07
CA CYS A 298 18.79 -6.94 -3.43
C CYS A 298 18.87 -8.41 -3.88
N LEU A 299 18.46 -8.68 -5.11
CA LEU A 299 18.42 -10.02 -5.70
C LEU A 299 19.25 -10.04 -6.97
N VAL A 300 19.93 -11.15 -7.21
CA VAL A 300 20.64 -11.41 -8.45
C VAL A 300 19.70 -12.11 -9.41
N LEU A 301 19.54 -11.54 -10.61
CA LEU A 301 18.65 -12.05 -11.66
C LEU A 301 19.43 -12.16 -12.96
N LYS A 302 19.37 -13.30 -13.63
CA LYS A 302 19.99 -13.53 -14.95
C LYS A 302 19.56 -12.46 -15.95
N GLY A 303 20.52 -12.00 -16.76
CA GLY A 303 20.32 -10.93 -17.75
C GLY A 303 20.45 -9.51 -17.18
N THR A 304 21.00 -9.35 -15.97
CA THR A 304 21.38 -8.06 -15.40
C THR A 304 22.90 -7.93 -15.33
N LYS A 305 23.41 -6.69 -15.37
CA LYS A 305 24.84 -6.45 -15.11
C LYS A 305 25.26 -6.92 -13.71
N LEU A 306 24.36 -6.87 -12.73
CA LEU A 306 24.61 -7.41 -11.40
C LEU A 306 24.83 -8.94 -11.40
N TYR A 307 24.18 -9.67 -12.32
CA TYR A 307 24.45 -11.10 -12.50
C TYR A 307 25.87 -11.34 -13.01
N GLU A 308 26.36 -10.52 -13.94
CA GLU A 308 27.75 -10.60 -14.41
C GLU A 308 28.75 -10.36 -13.27
N GLU A 309 28.51 -9.35 -12.43
CA GLU A 309 29.34 -9.09 -11.24
C GLU A 309 29.29 -10.24 -10.22
N TYR A 310 28.13 -10.87 -10.05
CA TYR A 310 27.97 -12.04 -9.19
C TYR A 310 28.78 -13.25 -9.70
N ILE A 311 28.69 -13.56 -11.00
CA ILE A 311 29.42 -14.68 -11.60
C ILE A 311 30.94 -14.47 -11.54
N LYS A 312 31.41 -13.23 -11.64
CA LYS A 312 32.83 -12.88 -11.47
C LYS A 312 33.33 -12.93 -10.02
N GLY A 313 32.44 -13.13 -9.04
CA GLY A 313 32.79 -13.11 -7.62
C GLY A 313 32.89 -11.71 -6.99
N ASN A 314 32.56 -10.65 -7.73
CA ASN A 314 32.65 -9.26 -7.28
C ASN A 314 31.49 -8.83 -6.36
N TYR A 315 30.47 -9.66 -6.20
CA TYR A 315 29.29 -9.35 -5.40
C TYR A 315 28.69 -10.60 -4.74
N GLU A 316 28.50 -10.53 -3.42
CA GLU A 316 27.77 -11.55 -2.65
C GLU A 316 26.43 -10.95 -2.14
N PRO A 317 25.26 -11.46 -2.60
CA PRO A 317 23.97 -10.98 -2.12
C PRO A 317 23.66 -11.47 -0.70
N LEU A 318 22.77 -10.74 0.00
CA LEU A 318 22.27 -11.19 1.30
C LEU A 318 21.55 -12.54 1.19
N ASP A 319 22.03 -13.52 1.94
CA ASP A 319 21.26 -14.74 2.20
C ASP A 319 20.04 -14.46 3.10
N THR A 320 19.18 -15.47 3.28
CA THR A 320 17.97 -15.32 4.09
C THR A 320 18.26 -15.02 5.56
N LYS A 321 19.30 -15.63 6.17
CA LYS A 321 19.65 -15.42 7.59
C LYS A 321 20.20 -14.01 7.79
N LYS A 322 21.12 -13.55 6.92
CA LYS A 322 21.68 -12.19 6.92
C LYS A 322 20.57 -11.16 6.73
N ALA A 323 19.67 -11.37 5.76
CA ALA A 323 18.52 -10.48 5.54
C ALA A 323 17.55 -10.44 6.73
N VAL A 324 17.27 -11.57 7.37
CA VAL A 324 16.41 -11.61 8.58
C VAL A 324 17.01 -10.77 9.70
N LYS A 325 18.30 -10.95 10.01
CA LYS A 325 19.00 -10.21 11.07
C LYS A 325 18.99 -8.70 10.79
N LEU A 326 19.34 -8.30 9.58
CA LEU A 326 19.36 -6.89 9.17
C LEU A 326 17.97 -6.27 9.26
N ILE A 327 16.95 -6.90 8.68
CA ILE A 327 15.59 -6.35 8.68
C ILE A 327 15.00 -6.33 10.10
N ALA A 328 15.34 -7.29 10.95
CA ALA A 328 14.96 -7.25 12.37
C ALA A 328 15.52 -5.99 13.05
N LYS A 329 16.82 -5.70 12.87
CA LYS A 329 17.44 -4.47 13.39
C LYS A 329 16.79 -3.20 12.86
N VAL A 330 16.48 -3.15 11.55
CA VAL A 330 15.73 -2.04 10.95
C VAL A 330 14.35 -1.89 11.60
N LYS A 331 13.68 -3.00 11.94
CA LYS A 331 12.36 -2.96 12.57
C LYS A 331 12.38 -2.54 14.04
N GLU A 332 13.48 -2.77 14.76
CA GLU A 332 13.68 -2.29 16.13
C GLU A 332 13.74 -0.76 16.19
N MET A 333 14.35 -0.10 15.19
CA MET A 333 14.50 1.37 15.12
C MET A 333 13.29 2.10 14.49
N LEU A 334 12.23 1.40 14.09
CA LEU A 334 11.12 2.03 13.38
C LEU A 334 10.32 2.96 14.30
N PRO A 335 10.16 4.25 13.94
CA PRO A 335 9.25 5.12 14.67
C PRO A 335 7.79 4.66 14.55
N TYR A 336 6.97 5.04 15.54
CA TYR A 336 5.56 4.70 15.61
C TYR A 336 4.72 5.20 14.43
N TRP A 337 5.15 6.28 13.78
CA TRP A 337 4.47 6.90 12.63
C TRP A 337 4.83 6.25 11.28
N VAL A 338 5.81 5.33 11.21
CA VAL A 338 6.22 4.66 9.96
C VAL A 338 5.43 3.37 9.75
N ARG A 339 4.99 3.12 8.51
CA ARG A 339 4.36 1.85 8.11
C ARG A 339 5.26 1.05 7.16
N VAL A 340 5.61 -0.18 7.55
CA VAL A 340 6.27 -1.14 6.64
C VAL A 340 5.24 -1.80 5.74
N MET A 341 5.06 -1.30 4.53
CA MET A 341 4.10 -1.80 3.55
C MET A 341 4.41 -3.25 3.17
N ARG A 342 5.69 -3.53 2.90
CA ARG A 342 6.12 -4.83 2.39
C ARG A 342 7.55 -5.15 2.80
N VAL A 343 7.79 -6.44 3.00
CA VAL A 343 9.11 -7.03 3.23
C VAL A 343 9.20 -8.14 2.20
N GLN A 344 10.11 -8.01 1.23
CA GLN A 344 10.27 -8.83 0.01
C GLN A 344 9.39 -8.46 -1.20
N ARG A 345 9.98 -8.58 -2.39
CA ARG A 345 9.36 -8.31 -3.70
C ARG A 345 8.60 -9.52 -4.26
N ASP A 346 7.67 -9.28 -5.19
CA ASP A 346 6.86 -10.30 -5.88
C ASP A 346 7.60 -11.00 -7.04
N ILE A 347 8.90 -11.29 -6.90
CA ILE A 347 9.66 -11.99 -7.95
C ILE A 347 9.52 -13.51 -7.75
N PRO A 348 9.12 -14.28 -8.79
CA PRO A 348 9.10 -15.74 -8.72
C PRO A 348 10.47 -16.30 -8.35
N THR A 349 10.51 -17.26 -7.43
CA THR A 349 11.77 -17.81 -6.89
C THR A 349 12.61 -18.50 -7.95
N GLN A 350 12.01 -19.03 -9.01
CA GLN A 350 12.74 -19.66 -10.13
C GLN A 350 13.60 -18.66 -10.92
N LEU A 351 13.31 -17.36 -10.82
CA LEU A 351 14.08 -16.31 -11.49
C LEU A 351 15.20 -15.73 -10.61
N ILE A 352 15.31 -16.18 -9.36
CA ILE A 352 16.29 -15.67 -8.40
C ILE A 352 17.50 -16.59 -8.42
N ASP A 353 18.56 -16.16 -9.10
CA ASP A 353 19.83 -16.88 -9.17
C ASP A 353 20.49 -16.89 -7.79
N ALA A 354 20.59 -15.71 -7.14
CA ALA A 354 21.17 -15.57 -5.81
C ALA A 354 20.48 -14.48 -4.95
N GLY A 355 20.61 -14.61 -3.62
CA GLY A 355 19.95 -13.78 -2.62
C GLY A 355 18.79 -14.49 -1.90
N VAL A 356 17.84 -13.72 -1.37
CA VAL A 356 16.73 -14.27 -0.56
C VAL A 356 15.71 -15.04 -1.41
N LYS A 357 15.69 -16.38 -1.28
CA LYS A 357 14.75 -17.26 -1.99
C LYS A 357 13.49 -17.64 -1.19
N LYS A 358 13.47 -17.46 0.14
CA LYS A 358 12.29 -17.77 0.97
C LYS A 358 11.18 -16.73 0.77
N SER A 359 9.94 -17.16 0.52
CA SER A 359 8.80 -16.28 0.24
C SER A 359 8.08 -15.72 1.48
N ASN A 360 8.48 -16.16 2.68
CA ASN A 360 7.89 -15.79 3.97
C ASN A 360 8.83 -14.92 4.83
N LEU A 361 9.71 -14.11 4.21
CA LEU A 361 10.73 -13.33 4.92
C LEU A 361 10.17 -12.48 6.08
N ARG A 362 8.98 -11.88 5.90
CA ARG A 362 8.33 -11.11 6.97
C ARG A 362 8.09 -11.95 8.22
N GLN A 363 7.64 -13.19 8.06
CA GLN A 363 7.34 -14.10 9.17
C GLN A 363 8.65 -14.45 9.90
N LEU A 364 9.69 -14.82 9.16
CA LEU A 364 11.01 -15.14 9.72
C LEU A 364 11.59 -13.97 10.53
N VAL A 365 11.42 -12.74 10.05
CA VAL A 365 11.83 -11.52 10.80
C VAL A 365 11.02 -11.36 12.08
N GLN A 366 9.71 -11.62 12.06
CA GLN A 366 8.87 -11.54 13.25
C GLN A 366 9.26 -12.60 14.30
N GLU A 367 9.47 -13.85 13.87
CA GLU A 367 9.93 -14.94 14.73
C GLU A 367 11.31 -14.63 15.34
N TYR A 368 12.22 -14.06 14.55
CA TYR A 368 13.54 -13.65 15.03
C TYR A 368 13.46 -12.58 16.12
N LEU A 369 12.61 -11.55 15.94
CA LEU A 369 12.39 -10.51 16.94
C LEU A 369 11.81 -11.09 18.23
N HIS A 370 10.79 -11.96 18.10
CA HIS A 370 10.17 -12.63 19.25
C HIS A 370 11.17 -13.46 20.06
N LYS A 371 11.99 -14.27 19.38
CA LYS A 371 13.06 -15.06 20.03
C LYS A 371 14.10 -14.21 20.77
N LYS A 372 14.21 -12.93 20.43
CA LYS A 372 15.13 -11.96 21.07
C LYS A 372 14.45 -11.07 22.11
N GLY A 373 13.16 -11.31 22.41
CA GLY A 373 12.38 -10.44 23.30
C GLY A 373 12.23 -9.00 22.76
N LYS A 374 12.34 -8.80 21.45
CA LYS A 374 12.24 -7.49 20.79
C LYS A 374 10.91 -7.36 20.08
N HIS A 375 10.41 -6.14 19.97
CA HIS A 375 9.16 -5.80 19.28
C HIS A 375 9.39 -4.73 18.21
N CYS A 376 8.37 -4.46 17.39
CA CYS A 376 8.43 -3.48 16.30
C CYS A 376 7.30 -2.47 16.44
N ASN A 377 7.65 -1.19 16.52
CA ASN A 377 6.70 -0.09 16.75
C ASN A 377 5.98 0.42 15.49
N CYS A 378 6.31 -0.11 14.31
CA CYS A 378 5.69 0.36 13.08
C CYS A 378 4.17 0.16 13.07
N ILE A 379 3.44 1.06 12.39
CA ILE A 379 1.98 1.05 12.25
C ILE A 379 1.45 -0.35 11.95
N ARG A 380 2.01 -1.04 10.95
CA ARG A 380 1.52 -2.34 10.48
C ARG A 380 1.61 -3.45 11.54
N CYS A 381 2.57 -3.37 12.47
CA CYS A 381 2.70 -4.35 13.55
C CYS A 381 1.70 -4.10 14.68
N ARG A 382 1.12 -2.90 14.74
CA ARG A 382 0.19 -2.48 15.79
C ARG A 382 -1.27 -2.37 15.31
N GLU A 383 -1.53 -2.41 13.99
CA GLU A 383 -2.90 -2.39 13.43
C GLU A 383 -3.79 -3.45 14.12
N ALA A 384 -4.78 -3.03 14.89
CA ALA A 384 -5.51 -3.91 15.82
C ALA A 384 -6.16 -5.12 15.12
N ALA A 385 -6.85 -4.88 14.00
CA ALA A 385 -7.47 -5.95 13.20
C ALA A 385 -6.44 -6.96 12.62
N LEU A 386 -5.23 -6.51 12.29
CA LEU A 386 -4.17 -7.41 11.82
C LEU A 386 -3.58 -8.23 12.97
N LYS A 387 -3.41 -7.62 14.15
CA LYS A 387 -2.88 -8.30 15.33
C LYS A 387 -3.86 -9.35 15.83
N LYS A 388 -5.15 -9.00 16.00
CA LYS A 388 -6.23 -9.95 16.33
C LYS A 388 -6.31 -11.12 15.35
N SER A 389 -6.30 -10.85 14.04
CA SER A 389 -6.37 -11.93 13.03
C SER A 389 -5.15 -12.87 13.02
N LYS A 390 -3.98 -12.44 13.50
CA LYS A 390 -2.74 -13.22 13.43
C LYS A 390 -2.37 -13.89 14.74
N GLU A 391 -2.55 -13.16 15.83
CA GLU A 391 -2.08 -13.52 17.17
C GLU A 391 -3.24 -13.97 18.06
N GLY A 392 -4.50 -13.77 17.63
CA GLY A 392 -5.68 -14.15 18.42
C GLY A 392 -5.90 -13.28 19.66
N ILE A 393 -5.15 -12.18 19.80
CA ILE A 393 -5.23 -11.28 20.94
C ILE A 393 -6.38 -10.30 20.71
N ASP A 394 -7.34 -10.32 21.63
CA ASP A 394 -8.45 -9.36 21.66
C ASP A 394 -8.00 -7.97 22.12
N TYR A 395 -8.81 -6.97 21.81
CA TYR A 395 -8.56 -5.58 22.15
C TYR A 395 -9.86 -4.89 22.52
N GLU A 396 -9.79 -3.89 23.38
CA GLU A 396 -10.94 -3.09 23.81
C GLU A 396 -10.81 -1.65 23.31
N LEU A 397 -11.81 -1.19 22.55
CA LEU A 397 -11.82 0.18 22.02
C LEU A 397 -12.14 1.24 23.08
N SER A 398 -12.81 0.86 24.16
CA SER A 398 -13.09 1.73 25.32
C SER A 398 -11.82 2.29 25.96
N GLU A 399 -10.69 1.57 25.84
CA GLU A 399 -9.41 2.01 26.40
C GLU A 399 -8.60 2.93 25.47
N ALA A 400 -9.14 3.30 24.31
CA ALA A 400 -8.40 4.06 23.31
C ALA A 400 -8.02 5.47 23.80
N LYS A 401 -6.71 5.73 23.92
CA LYS A 401 -6.11 7.02 24.22
C LYS A 401 -5.59 7.70 22.96
N LEU A 402 -5.66 9.03 22.96
CA LEU A 402 -5.05 9.87 21.93
C LEU A 402 -3.57 10.09 22.26
N PHE A 403 -2.70 9.84 21.30
CA PHE A 403 -1.28 10.16 21.34
C PHE A 403 -0.96 11.13 20.20
N VAL A 404 -0.03 12.07 20.44
CA VAL A 404 0.41 13.04 19.43
C VAL A 404 1.93 13.05 19.37
N GLU A 405 2.49 12.47 18.32
CA GLU A 405 3.94 12.51 18.07
C GLU A 405 4.31 13.66 17.15
N LYS A 406 5.01 14.66 17.69
CA LYS A 406 5.53 15.81 16.95
C LYS A 406 6.96 15.54 16.48
N TYR A 407 7.24 15.76 15.19
CA TYR A 407 8.59 15.67 14.65
C TYR A 407 8.83 16.65 13.50
N ARG A 408 10.05 17.16 13.38
CA ARG A 408 10.47 17.97 12.22
C ARG A 408 10.72 17.08 11.02
N ALA A 409 10.15 17.44 9.88
CA ALA A 409 10.39 16.79 8.60
C ALA A 409 10.28 17.78 7.43
N SER A 410 11.29 17.81 6.58
CA SER A 410 11.34 18.60 5.35
C SER A 410 11.02 20.08 5.61
N LYS A 411 11.70 20.70 6.59
CA LYS A 411 11.49 22.09 7.07
C LYS A 411 10.12 22.40 7.66
N GLY A 412 9.19 21.45 7.73
CA GLY A 412 7.90 21.59 8.39
C GLY A 412 7.84 20.77 9.68
N ILE A 413 6.70 20.86 10.36
CA ILE A 413 6.38 20.05 11.53
C ILE A 413 5.32 19.03 11.12
N GLU A 414 5.56 17.77 11.43
CA GLU A 414 4.57 16.70 11.31
C GLU A 414 4.06 16.37 12.71
N LEU A 415 2.76 16.13 12.81
CA LEU A 415 2.08 15.59 13.97
C LEU A 415 1.40 14.29 13.56
N PHE A 416 1.81 13.19 14.18
CA PHE A 416 1.16 11.91 14.04
C PHE A 416 0.22 11.72 15.22
N LEU A 417 -1.07 11.97 14.98
CA LEU A 417 -2.12 11.76 15.95
C LEU A 417 -2.58 10.31 15.82
N SER A 418 -2.65 9.56 16.91
CA SER A 418 -3.11 8.18 16.90
C SER A 418 -4.02 7.86 18.07
N LEU A 419 -5.03 7.03 17.81
CA LEU A 419 -5.87 6.42 18.83
C LEU A 419 -5.36 4.99 19.03
N GLU A 420 -4.82 4.75 20.22
CA GLU A 420 -4.11 3.52 20.59
C GLU A 420 -4.53 3.07 21.99
N ASP A 421 -4.30 1.81 22.35
CA ASP A 421 -4.42 1.38 23.74
C ASP A 421 -3.34 2.04 24.63
N LYS A 422 -3.49 1.94 25.95
CA LYS A 422 -2.58 2.55 26.92
C LYS A 422 -1.12 2.12 26.74
N LYS A 423 -0.89 0.86 26.36
CA LYS A 423 0.46 0.29 26.15
C LYS A 423 1.00 0.54 24.74
N ARG A 424 0.21 1.19 23.87
CA ARG A 424 0.56 1.51 22.48
C ARG A 424 0.86 0.26 21.63
N GLU A 425 0.26 -0.86 21.97
CA GLU A 425 0.38 -2.13 21.29
C GLU A 425 -0.63 -2.34 20.15
N PHE A 426 -1.79 -1.69 20.26
CA PHE A 426 -2.94 -1.74 19.37
C PHE A 426 -3.26 -0.35 18.87
N LEU A 427 -3.24 -0.18 17.55
CA LEU A 427 -3.54 1.06 16.85
C LEU A 427 -4.90 0.93 16.17
N PHE A 428 -5.82 1.82 16.54
CA PHE A 428 -7.22 1.83 16.08
C PHE A 428 -7.47 2.86 14.99
N ALA A 429 -6.82 4.02 15.07
CA ALA A 429 -6.90 5.04 14.03
C ALA A 429 -5.70 5.98 14.10
N TYR A 430 -5.40 6.68 13.01
CA TYR A 430 -4.40 7.75 13.01
C TYR A 430 -4.67 8.84 11.97
N CYS A 431 -4.12 10.02 12.23
CA CYS A 431 -4.12 11.18 11.35
C CYS A 431 -2.70 11.73 11.23
N ARG A 432 -2.31 12.09 9.99
CA ARG A 432 -1.05 12.78 9.70
C ARG A 432 -1.35 14.24 9.44
N LEU A 433 -1.07 15.09 10.41
CA LEU A 433 -1.19 16.54 10.30
C LEU A 433 0.20 17.14 10.00
N ARG A 434 0.28 18.00 8.99
CA ARG A 434 1.49 18.76 8.66
C ARG A 434 1.24 20.24 8.83
N ILE A 435 2.18 20.89 9.49
CA ILE A 435 2.32 22.34 9.57
C ILE A 435 3.48 22.73 8.65
N PRO A 436 3.19 23.09 7.38
CA PRO A 436 4.24 23.43 6.43
C PRO A 436 4.87 24.78 6.78
N LYS A 437 6.18 24.94 6.54
CA LYS A 437 6.82 26.27 6.58
C LYS A 437 6.38 27.11 5.39
N ASN A 438 6.48 26.54 4.18
CA ASN A 438 6.02 27.12 2.92
C ASN A 438 5.61 25.99 1.98
N SER A 439 4.56 26.18 1.20
CA SER A 439 4.20 25.29 0.09
C SER A 439 4.30 26.04 -1.23
N PHE A 440 4.69 25.31 -2.28
CA PHE A 440 4.61 25.83 -3.66
C PHE A 440 3.19 25.75 -4.23
N ARG A 441 2.26 25.10 -3.51
CA ARG A 441 0.85 25.02 -3.88
C ARG A 441 0.09 26.21 -3.31
N ARG A 442 -0.50 27.02 -4.20
CA ARG A 442 -1.31 28.20 -3.83
C ARG A 442 -2.48 27.87 -2.88
N GLU A 443 -3.02 26.65 -2.95
CA GLU A 443 -4.11 26.22 -2.07
C GLU A 443 -3.67 26.03 -0.60
N ILE A 444 -2.38 25.80 -0.38
CA ILE A 444 -1.75 25.55 0.92
C ILE A 444 -0.86 26.75 1.29
N ALA A 445 -1.34 27.96 1.05
CA ALA A 445 -0.63 29.19 1.43
C ALA A 445 -0.08 29.12 2.88
N SER A 446 0.92 29.94 3.20
CA SER A 446 1.72 29.86 4.45
C SER A 446 0.93 29.82 5.76
N LYS A 447 -0.37 30.14 5.76
CA LYS A 447 -1.26 30.11 6.93
C LYS A 447 -2.18 28.87 7.02
N ASN A 448 -2.03 27.88 6.14
CA ASN A 448 -2.85 26.66 6.15
C ASN A 448 -2.09 25.43 6.69
N ALA A 449 -2.78 24.60 7.47
CA ALA A 449 -2.34 23.26 7.84
C ALA A 449 -2.79 22.22 6.80
N ILE A 450 -2.20 21.02 6.85
CA ILE A 450 -2.52 19.93 5.92
C ILE A 450 -2.81 18.63 6.67
N ILE A 451 -3.98 18.03 6.47
CA ILE A 451 -4.19 16.60 6.77
C ILE A 451 -3.75 15.80 5.53
N ARG A 452 -2.67 15.03 5.72
CA ARG A 452 -2.02 14.21 4.69
C ARG A 452 -2.60 12.80 4.60
N GLU A 453 -3.12 12.31 5.72
CA GLU A 453 -3.74 11.00 5.83
C GLU A 453 -4.67 10.97 7.03
N LEU A 454 -5.86 10.40 6.85
CA LEU A 454 -6.73 9.94 7.93
C LEU A 454 -7.00 8.46 7.68
N ARG A 455 -6.82 7.64 8.71
CA ARG A 455 -7.04 6.20 8.61
C ARG A 455 -7.70 5.69 9.89
N VAL A 456 -8.90 5.13 9.75
CA VAL A 456 -9.52 4.29 10.77
C VAL A 456 -9.21 2.84 10.41
N LEU A 457 -8.70 2.09 11.38
CA LEU A 457 -8.26 0.71 11.27
C LEU A 457 -9.31 -0.16 11.97
N GLY A 458 -10.10 -0.88 11.19
CA GLY A 458 -11.12 -1.79 11.69
C GLY A 458 -11.51 -2.74 10.58
N GLU A 459 -12.16 -3.84 10.96
CA GLU A 459 -12.75 -4.74 9.98
C GLU A 459 -13.83 -3.97 9.19
N PRO A 460 -13.90 -4.11 7.85
CA PRO A 460 -15.10 -3.70 7.14
C PRO A 460 -16.27 -4.50 7.72
N LEU A 461 -17.29 -3.79 8.22
CA LEU A 461 -18.58 -4.34 8.62
C LEU A 461 -18.93 -5.58 7.78
N LEU A 462 -18.88 -6.76 8.41
CA LEU A 462 -19.47 -7.96 7.85
C LEU A 462 -20.97 -7.87 8.15
N LEU A 463 -21.81 -8.07 7.13
CA LEU A 463 -23.26 -8.12 7.28
C LEU A 463 -23.59 -9.20 8.34
N GLY A 464 -24.07 -8.76 9.51
CA GLY A 464 -24.42 -9.63 10.65
C GLY A 464 -23.61 -9.44 11.94
N GLN A 465 -22.61 -8.54 12.00
CA GLN A 465 -22.02 -8.14 13.29
C GLN A 465 -23.01 -7.32 14.13
N ARG A 466 -23.04 -7.53 15.45
CA ARG A 466 -23.89 -6.77 16.39
C ARG A 466 -23.67 -5.27 16.18
N LYS A 467 -24.76 -4.49 16.10
CA LYS A 467 -24.75 -3.02 15.97
C LYS A 467 -23.77 -2.34 16.96
N SER A 468 -23.53 -2.93 18.14
CA SER A 468 -22.67 -2.39 19.20
C SER A 468 -21.17 -2.28 18.82
N GLU A 469 -20.58 -3.26 18.12
CA GLU A 469 -19.17 -3.19 17.68
C GLU A 469 -18.98 -2.20 16.51
N ALA A 470 -19.99 -2.10 15.65
CA ALA A 470 -20.06 -1.11 14.58
C ALA A 470 -20.15 0.34 15.11
N LEU A 471 -20.85 0.53 16.23
CA LEU A 471 -20.97 1.79 16.96
C LEU A 471 -19.64 2.23 17.60
N GLN A 472 -18.81 1.30 18.08
CA GLN A 472 -17.50 1.66 18.67
C GLN A 472 -16.48 2.25 17.68
N HIS A 473 -16.57 1.89 16.38
CA HIS A 473 -15.74 2.49 15.34
C HIS A 473 -16.29 3.81 14.79
N GLN A 474 -17.56 4.15 15.08
CA GLN A 474 -18.13 5.43 14.70
C GLN A 474 -17.52 6.53 15.56
N GLY A 475 -17.00 7.58 14.91
CA GLY A 475 -16.47 8.75 15.60
C GLY A 475 -14.95 8.81 15.74
N LEU A 476 -14.20 7.70 15.66
CA LEU A 476 -12.72 7.74 15.78
C LEU A 476 -12.07 8.68 14.74
N GLY A 477 -12.54 8.60 13.49
CA GLY A 477 -12.09 9.49 12.42
C GLY A 477 -12.46 10.96 12.68
N ALA A 478 -13.64 11.22 13.23
CA ALA A 478 -14.08 12.57 13.56
C ALA A 478 -13.30 13.16 14.73
N LYS A 479 -13.05 12.37 15.78
CA LYS A 479 -12.18 12.75 16.90
C LYS A 479 -10.81 13.21 16.41
N LEU A 480 -10.18 12.45 15.50
CA LEU A 480 -8.87 12.81 14.94
C LEU A 480 -8.90 14.04 14.01
N VAL A 481 -9.98 14.26 13.26
CA VAL A 481 -10.13 15.46 12.43
C VAL A 481 -10.31 16.69 13.32
N ASN A 482 -11.20 16.62 14.30
CA ASN A 482 -11.45 17.73 15.23
C ASN A 482 -10.18 18.08 16.02
N GLU A 483 -9.45 17.08 16.51
CA GLU A 483 -8.16 17.30 17.17
C GLU A 483 -7.14 17.95 16.24
N ALA A 484 -7.08 17.51 14.97
CA ALA A 484 -6.17 18.12 14.01
C ALA A 484 -6.54 19.58 13.68
N GLU A 485 -7.84 19.90 13.64
CA GLU A 485 -8.34 21.27 13.46
C GLU A 485 -7.99 22.14 14.68
N TYR A 486 -8.21 21.65 15.90
CA TYR A 486 -7.82 22.31 17.14
C TYR A 486 -6.32 22.59 17.19
N LEU A 487 -5.47 21.57 17.01
CA LEU A 487 -4.02 21.76 17.01
C LEU A 487 -3.58 22.78 15.94
N ALA A 488 -4.15 22.70 14.74
CA ALA A 488 -3.81 23.63 13.68
C ALA A 488 -4.16 25.08 14.04
N LYS A 489 -5.35 25.32 14.58
CA LYS A 489 -5.85 26.66 14.94
C LYS A 489 -5.20 27.19 16.21
N ASP A 490 -5.42 26.50 17.31
CA ASP A 490 -5.18 27.00 18.66
C ASP A 490 -3.71 26.82 19.10
N VAL A 491 -2.99 25.85 18.52
CA VAL A 491 -1.56 25.60 18.86
C VAL A 491 -0.60 26.15 17.81
N PHE A 492 -0.98 26.16 16.52
CA PHE A 492 -0.09 26.55 15.41
C PHE A 492 -0.54 27.79 14.63
N ASP A 493 -1.57 28.50 15.09
CA ASP A 493 -2.14 29.73 14.49
C ASP A 493 -2.38 29.61 12.98
N ARG A 494 -3.03 28.50 12.58
CA ARG A 494 -3.41 28.26 11.18
C ARG A 494 -4.84 28.68 10.94
N LYS A 495 -5.04 29.41 9.84
CA LYS A 495 -6.33 29.99 9.45
C LYS A 495 -7.21 29.04 8.62
N GLY A 496 -6.66 27.91 8.22
CA GLY A 496 -7.35 26.97 7.37
C GLY A 496 -6.71 25.59 7.37
N MET A 497 -7.51 24.58 7.05
CA MET A 497 -7.10 23.20 6.91
C MET A 497 -7.32 22.74 5.47
N VAL A 498 -6.29 22.13 4.88
CA VAL A 498 -6.34 21.49 3.56
C VAL A 498 -6.23 19.98 3.75
N ILE A 499 -7.03 19.19 3.00
CA ILE A 499 -6.96 17.73 3.03
C ILE A 499 -6.75 17.18 1.62
N ILE A 500 -5.72 16.34 1.47
CA ILE A 500 -5.50 15.54 0.25
C ILE A 500 -6.35 14.25 0.28
N ALA A 501 -7.63 14.40 -0.04
CA ALA A 501 -8.58 13.29 -0.03
C ALA A 501 -8.58 12.51 -1.36
N GLY A 502 -8.74 11.19 -1.28
CA GLY A 502 -9.09 10.38 -2.46
C GLY A 502 -10.47 10.77 -3.00
N LEU A 503 -10.69 10.57 -4.29
CA LEU A 503 -11.93 10.98 -4.99
C LEU A 503 -13.19 10.50 -4.23
N GLY A 504 -13.27 9.20 -3.92
CA GLY A 504 -14.41 8.61 -3.21
C GLY A 504 -14.47 8.92 -1.71
N VAL A 505 -13.63 9.82 -1.19
CA VAL A 505 -13.59 10.22 0.22
C VAL A 505 -13.88 11.72 0.39
N LYS A 506 -13.84 12.52 -0.66
CA LYS A 506 -14.14 13.96 -0.57
C LYS A 506 -15.52 14.23 0.04
N GLU A 507 -16.53 13.47 -0.38
CA GLU A 507 -17.90 13.56 0.15
C GLU A 507 -17.96 13.39 1.67
N TYR A 508 -17.13 12.52 2.25
CA TYR A 508 -17.06 12.36 3.70
C TYR A 508 -16.68 13.67 4.38
N TYR A 509 -15.64 14.35 3.89
CA TYR A 509 -15.20 15.62 4.48
C TYR A 509 -16.19 16.76 4.26
N ARG A 510 -16.81 16.82 3.07
CA ARG A 510 -17.83 17.84 2.76
C ARG A 510 -19.05 17.71 3.66
N LYS A 511 -19.62 16.50 3.73
CA LYS A 511 -20.87 16.24 4.47
C LYS A 511 -20.69 16.24 5.98
N LYS A 512 -19.59 15.68 6.50
CA LYS A 512 -19.39 15.52 7.95
C LYS A 512 -18.77 16.75 8.63
N PHE A 513 -17.93 17.50 7.93
CA PHE A 513 -17.13 18.57 8.54
C PHE A 513 -17.23 19.92 7.83
N GLY A 514 -18.06 20.03 6.78
CA GLY A 514 -18.28 21.29 6.06
C GLY A 514 -17.12 21.75 5.18
N TYR A 515 -16.20 20.83 4.81
CA TYR A 515 -15.13 21.17 3.87
C TYR A 515 -15.70 21.47 2.48
N LYS A 516 -15.00 22.28 1.70
CA LYS A 516 -15.35 22.63 0.32
C LYS A 516 -14.21 22.27 -0.63
N ASN A 517 -14.52 22.04 -1.91
CA ASN A 517 -13.49 21.76 -2.90
C ASN A 517 -12.55 22.97 -3.07
N ARG A 518 -11.24 22.71 -3.12
CA ARG A 518 -10.22 23.72 -3.42
C ARG A 518 -9.09 23.10 -4.26
N GLY A 519 -9.20 23.24 -5.58
CA GLY A 519 -8.27 22.60 -6.51
C GLY A 519 -8.30 21.07 -6.36
N PRO A 520 -7.13 20.40 -6.19
CA PRO A 520 -7.08 18.95 -5.98
C PRO A 520 -7.46 18.53 -4.54
N TYR A 521 -7.66 19.49 -3.63
CA TYR A 521 -7.90 19.25 -2.21
C TYR A 521 -9.36 19.52 -1.82
N VAL A 522 -9.67 19.23 -0.56
CA VAL A 522 -10.79 19.87 0.15
C VAL A 522 -10.24 20.81 1.23
N TYR A 523 -10.96 21.89 1.53
CA TYR A 523 -10.52 22.98 2.39
C TYR A 523 -11.62 23.43 3.35
N LYS A 524 -11.22 23.81 4.57
CA LYS A 524 -12.07 24.45 5.58
C LYS A 524 -11.32 25.63 6.20
N LYS A 525 -12.01 26.74 6.44
CA LYS A 525 -11.49 27.86 7.25
C LYS A 525 -11.67 27.48 8.73
N LEU A 526 -10.63 27.65 9.55
CA LEU A 526 -10.63 27.28 10.97
C LEU A 526 -11.07 28.43 11.87
#